data_AF-A0A0F6AG93-F1
#
_entry.id   AF-A0A0F6AG93-F1
#
_cell.length_a   1.000
_cell.length_b   1.000
_cell.length_c   1.000
_cell.angle_alpha   90.00
_cell.angle_beta   90.00
_cell.angle_gamma   90.00
#
_symmetry.space_group_name_H-M   'P 1'
#
loop_
_entity.id
_entity.type
_entity.pdbx_description
1 polymer ?
#
loop_
_entity_poly.entity_id
_entity_poly.type
_entity_poly.pdbx_seq_one_letter_code
_entity_poly.pdbx_strand_id
1 'polypeptide(L)'
;MTHFRLLTRTSGGEVSHDDQFAIDVLTGLSATRKHLSAKYFYDDTGSEIFQKITRHQDYYLTTKEVEIISNIKNQLAGVIDEQEIDIIELGVGDGHKSQLIIDGFLQSGCKVNFYPIDISEKAMFMLQENIVPNDNLTIHGVIAEYFDGLKLVRGQSKNKQLVLFLGSNIGNFNREQSLGFLRKLWASLEASDYVFIGYDLKKDVQKLTAAYNDADGLTAQFNLNLLNRINTELGGNFKLDKFQHFGVYNPVLGAMESYVLSTEKQEVYISALQRAFQFDAYEAIHLEYSYKFSKKDISQLSQQTGFTVVKHFTDSNAYFVDSLWQVVKEARQ
;
A
#
# COMPACT_ATOMS: atom_id res chain seq x y z
N MET A 1 3.37 10.97 28.34
CA MET A 1 4.32 10.16 27.54
C MET A 1 3.50 9.27 26.62
N THR A 2 3.84 9.17 25.34
CA THR A 2 3.19 8.21 24.44
C THR A 2 3.57 6.79 24.83
N HIS A 3 2.57 5.95 25.04
CA HIS A 3 2.76 4.54 25.31
C HIS A 3 2.87 3.80 23.97
N PHE A 4 4.05 3.23 23.69
CA PHE A 4 4.29 2.36 22.54
C PHE A 4 4.27 0.90 23.00
N ARG A 5 3.49 0.05 22.32
CA ARG A 5 3.48 -1.39 22.56
C ARG A 5 3.49 -2.14 21.24
N LEU A 6 4.40 -3.09 21.09
CA LEU A 6 4.42 -4.02 19.96
C LEU A 6 3.49 -5.22 20.24
N LEU A 7 2.70 -5.58 19.24
CA LEU A 7 1.78 -6.71 19.24
C LEU A 7 2.22 -7.66 18.13
N THR A 8 2.74 -8.82 18.51
CA THR A 8 3.11 -9.88 17.56
C THR A 8 2.18 -11.06 17.72
N ARG A 9 1.87 -11.74 16.62
CA ARG A 9 1.23 -13.05 16.63
C ARG A 9 2.24 -14.04 16.07
N THR A 10 2.66 -15.00 16.88
CA THR A 10 3.36 -16.19 16.40
C THR A 10 2.31 -17.14 15.84
N SER A 11 2.21 -17.20 14.52
CA SER A 11 1.44 -18.24 13.82
C SER A 11 2.22 -19.55 13.88
N GLY A 12 1.59 -20.59 14.46
CA GLY A 12 2.13 -21.94 14.47
C GLY A 12 1.91 -22.62 13.12
N GLY A 13 2.99 -23.13 12.52
CA GLY A 13 2.95 -24.03 11.36
C GLY A 13 3.01 -23.38 9.97
N GLU A 14 3.46 -22.12 9.86
CA GLU A 14 3.57 -21.41 8.58
C GLU A 14 4.89 -21.70 7.85
N VAL A 15 4.77 -21.79 6.53
CA VAL A 15 5.87 -21.71 5.55
C VAL A 15 6.68 -20.45 5.88
N SER A 16 8.00 -20.53 5.98
CA SER A 16 8.80 -19.34 6.30
C SER A 16 8.61 -18.27 5.23
N HIS A 17 8.81 -16.99 5.57
CA HIS A 17 8.69 -15.90 4.60
C HIS A 17 9.57 -16.13 3.36
N ASP A 18 10.77 -16.69 3.57
CA ASP A 18 11.73 -17.02 2.50
C ASP A 18 11.22 -18.16 1.62
N ASP A 19 10.57 -19.17 2.20
CA ASP A 19 9.93 -20.25 1.44
C ASP A 19 8.78 -19.73 0.57
N GLN A 20 7.96 -18.81 1.09
CA GLN A 20 6.88 -18.22 0.29
C GLN A 20 7.44 -17.34 -0.84
N PHE A 21 8.51 -16.58 -0.59
CA PHE A 21 9.19 -15.82 -1.64
C PHE A 21 9.73 -16.73 -2.74
N ALA A 22 10.40 -17.83 -2.38
CA ALA A 22 10.87 -18.82 -3.34
C ALA A 22 9.73 -19.43 -4.18
N ILE A 23 8.60 -19.77 -3.55
CA ILE A 23 7.42 -20.32 -4.24
C ILE A 23 6.82 -19.30 -5.22
N ASP A 24 6.69 -18.03 -4.82
CA ASP A 24 6.13 -16.99 -5.68
C ASP A 24 7.06 -16.69 -6.86
N VAL A 25 8.39 -16.67 -6.66
CA VAL A 25 9.39 -16.52 -7.72
C VAL A 25 9.34 -17.70 -8.69
N LEU A 26 9.30 -18.94 -8.18
CA LEU A 26 9.18 -20.13 -9.01
C LEU A 26 7.92 -20.09 -9.87
N THR A 27 6.78 -19.76 -9.28
CA THR A 27 5.49 -19.68 -9.95
C THR A 27 5.50 -18.60 -11.03
N GLY A 28 5.96 -17.40 -10.64
CA GLY A 28 5.99 -16.22 -11.49
C GLY A 28 6.91 -16.35 -12.70
N LEU A 29 8.13 -16.87 -12.51
CA LEU A 29 9.11 -17.05 -13.58
C LEU A 29 8.86 -18.30 -14.44
N SER A 30 8.06 -19.26 -13.96
CA SER A 30 7.62 -20.43 -14.75
C SER A 30 6.41 -20.15 -15.64
N ALA A 31 5.70 -19.05 -15.42
CA ALA A 31 4.51 -18.71 -16.19
C ALA A 31 4.85 -18.34 -17.64
N THR A 32 3.93 -18.62 -18.58
CA THR A 32 4.07 -18.20 -19.99
C THR A 32 4.22 -16.68 -20.13
N ARG A 33 3.54 -15.92 -19.27
CA ARG A 33 3.77 -14.49 -19.07
C ARG A 33 4.41 -14.32 -17.71
N LYS A 34 5.72 -14.12 -17.70
CA LYS A 34 6.49 -14.03 -16.46
C LYS A 34 6.03 -12.82 -15.65
N HIS A 35 5.94 -13.01 -14.35
CA HIS A 35 5.56 -11.96 -13.43
C HIS A 35 6.24 -12.15 -12.09
N LEU A 36 6.39 -11.06 -11.33
CA LEU A 36 6.84 -11.08 -9.95
C LEU A 36 5.92 -10.16 -9.14
N SER A 37 5.64 -10.51 -7.88
CA SER A 37 4.70 -9.74 -7.06
C SER A 37 5.35 -8.49 -6.48
N ALA A 38 4.68 -7.34 -6.66
CA ALA A 38 5.09 -6.03 -6.12
C ALA A 38 5.31 -6.01 -4.59
N LYS A 39 4.66 -6.90 -3.84
CA LYS A 39 4.87 -7.03 -2.38
C LYS A 39 6.35 -7.27 -2.01
N TYR A 40 7.14 -7.82 -2.93
CA TYR A 40 8.56 -8.11 -2.70
C TYR A 40 9.50 -6.93 -2.96
N PHE A 41 8.98 -5.79 -3.42
CA PHE A 41 9.81 -4.60 -3.60
C PHE A 41 10.32 -4.01 -2.28
N TYR A 42 9.63 -4.25 -1.17
CA TYR A 42 9.84 -3.54 0.08
C TYR A 42 10.79 -4.28 1.03
N ASP A 43 11.94 -4.76 0.52
CA ASP A 43 13.08 -5.02 1.40
C ASP A 43 13.66 -3.69 1.92
N ASP A 44 14.73 -3.76 2.72
CA ASP A 44 15.32 -2.56 3.33
C ASP A 44 15.75 -1.53 2.28
N THR A 45 16.38 -1.99 1.20
CA THR A 45 16.88 -1.13 0.11
C THR A 45 15.74 -0.57 -0.73
N GLY A 46 14.78 -1.40 -1.12
CA GLY A 46 13.64 -0.97 -1.91
C GLY A 46 12.75 0.01 -1.15
N SER A 47 12.58 -0.17 0.16
CA SER A 47 11.87 0.79 1.01
C SER A 47 12.55 2.16 1.02
N GLU A 48 13.89 2.21 1.10
CA GLU A 48 14.66 3.46 1.03
C GLU A 48 14.58 4.13 -0.35
N ILE A 49 14.61 3.36 -1.43
CA ILE A 49 14.41 3.89 -2.79
C ILE A 49 13.00 4.46 -2.93
N PHE A 50 11.98 3.74 -2.44
CA PHE A 50 10.60 4.21 -2.49
C PHE A 50 10.39 5.52 -1.72
N GLN A 51 11.04 5.70 -0.57
CA GLN A 51 11.03 6.99 0.14
C GLN A 51 11.63 8.15 -0.67
N LYS A 52 12.60 7.88 -1.56
CA LYS A 52 13.11 8.89 -2.48
C LYS A 52 12.10 9.15 -3.59
N ILE A 53 11.48 8.11 -4.14
CA ILE A 53 10.41 8.24 -5.15
C ILE A 53 9.27 9.11 -4.61
N THR A 54 8.80 8.88 -3.39
CA THR A 54 7.69 9.65 -2.80
C THR A 54 7.99 11.15 -2.60
N ARG A 55 9.25 11.55 -2.65
CA ARG A 55 9.73 12.94 -2.55
C ARG A 55 10.14 13.52 -3.90
N HIS A 56 10.17 12.70 -4.96
CA HIS A 56 10.59 13.13 -6.29
C HIS A 56 9.50 13.96 -6.96
N GLN A 57 9.91 15.00 -7.70
CA GLN A 57 8.99 15.96 -8.33
C GLN A 57 8.01 15.34 -9.34
N ASP A 58 8.42 14.25 -10.01
CA ASP A 58 7.59 13.54 -10.98
C ASP A 58 6.51 12.70 -10.28
N TYR A 59 6.76 12.22 -9.06
CA TYR A 59 5.84 11.38 -8.29
C TYR A 59 4.88 12.22 -7.44
N TYR A 60 3.92 12.85 -8.11
CA TYR A 60 3.01 13.81 -7.47
C TYR A 60 2.09 13.21 -6.38
N LEU A 61 1.88 11.89 -6.37
CA LEU A 61 0.82 11.23 -5.58
C LEU A 61 0.93 11.58 -4.09
N THR A 62 2.12 11.42 -3.52
CA THR A 62 2.35 11.66 -2.08
C THR A 62 2.10 13.12 -1.72
N THR A 63 2.62 14.07 -2.51
CA THR A 63 2.41 15.49 -2.25
C THR A 63 0.93 15.86 -2.35
N LYS A 64 0.18 15.28 -3.29
CA LYS A 64 -1.26 15.55 -3.44
C LYS A 64 -2.09 14.98 -2.32
N GLU A 65 -1.79 13.78 -1.86
CA GLU A 65 -2.47 13.19 -0.70
C GLU A 65 -2.15 13.97 0.59
N VAL A 66 -0.90 14.39 0.79
CA VAL A 66 -0.51 15.25 1.92
C VAL A 66 -1.22 16.61 1.88
N GLU A 67 -1.36 17.22 0.70
CA GLU A 67 -2.13 18.46 0.49
C GLU A 67 -3.59 18.27 0.96
N ILE A 68 -4.23 17.17 0.55
CA ILE A 68 -5.61 16.85 0.95
C ILE A 68 -5.70 16.73 2.47
N ILE A 69 -4.92 15.83 3.07
CA ILE A 69 -4.98 15.53 4.50
C ILE A 69 -4.73 16.79 5.33
N SER A 70 -3.73 17.60 4.94
CA SER A 70 -3.40 18.85 5.64
C SER A 70 -4.58 19.83 5.67
N ASN A 71 -5.35 19.90 4.57
CA ASN A 71 -6.51 20.79 4.44
C ASN A 71 -7.75 20.27 5.20
N ILE A 72 -7.82 18.97 5.49
CA ILE A 72 -9.05 18.33 6.01
C ILE A 72 -8.90 17.72 7.40
N LYS A 73 -7.69 17.71 7.99
CA LYS A 73 -7.41 16.99 9.24
C LYS A 73 -8.42 17.27 10.37
N ASN A 74 -8.85 18.52 10.53
CA ASN A 74 -9.85 18.89 11.55
C ASN A 74 -11.30 18.52 11.16
N GLN A 75 -11.58 18.33 9.87
CA GLN A 75 -12.89 17.91 9.39
C GLN A 75 -13.18 16.44 9.70
N LEU A 76 -12.17 15.56 9.63
CA LEU A 76 -12.37 14.13 9.92
C LEU A 76 -12.84 13.91 11.36
N ALA A 77 -12.19 14.57 12.32
CA ALA A 77 -12.58 14.50 13.73
C ALA A 77 -14.02 14.98 13.95
N GLY A 78 -14.42 16.09 13.33
CA GLY A 78 -15.80 16.60 13.46
C GLY A 78 -16.87 15.78 12.72
N VAL A 79 -16.50 14.97 11.71
CA VAL A 79 -17.45 14.07 11.01
C VAL A 79 -17.65 12.77 11.79
N ILE A 80 -16.60 12.23 12.40
CA ILE A 80 -16.68 10.99 13.17
C ILE A 80 -17.23 11.26 14.58
N ASP A 81 -16.84 12.39 15.20
CA ASP A 81 -17.35 12.92 16.48
C ASP A 81 -17.34 11.90 17.63
N GLU A 82 -16.16 11.37 17.95
CA GLU A 82 -15.95 10.41 19.03
C GLU A 82 -14.99 10.98 20.09
N GLN A 83 -15.23 10.65 21.36
CA GLN A 83 -14.32 11.05 22.45
C GLN A 83 -13.03 10.22 22.47
N GLU A 84 -13.11 8.96 22.04
CA GLU A 84 -11.98 8.04 21.92
C GLU A 84 -12.13 7.20 20.65
N ILE A 85 -11.09 7.09 19.84
CA ILE A 85 -11.11 6.41 18.54
C ILE A 85 -9.89 5.52 18.35
N ASP A 86 -10.09 4.43 17.61
CA ASP A 86 -8.99 3.65 17.08
C ASP A 86 -8.72 4.04 15.62
N ILE A 87 -7.53 4.59 15.36
CA ILE A 87 -7.06 4.85 13.99
C ILE A 87 -6.16 3.70 13.60
N ILE A 88 -6.50 2.98 12.54
CA ILE A 88 -5.78 1.80 12.08
C ILE A 88 -5.23 2.11 10.69
N GLU A 89 -3.95 1.90 10.42
CA GLU A 89 -3.39 2.11 9.08
C GLU A 89 -2.85 0.82 8.48
N LEU A 90 -3.29 0.50 7.27
CA LEU A 90 -2.85 -0.68 6.52
C LEU A 90 -1.70 -0.27 5.60
N GLY A 91 -0.48 -0.73 5.92
CA GLY A 91 0.73 -0.38 5.17
C GLY A 91 1.18 1.04 5.50
N VAL A 92 1.62 1.25 6.74
CA VAL A 92 1.83 2.58 7.32
C VAL A 92 3.01 3.36 6.72
N GLY A 93 3.99 2.66 6.16
CA GLY A 93 5.20 3.29 5.62
C GLY A 93 5.95 4.08 6.69
N ASP A 94 6.20 5.38 6.43
CA ASP A 94 6.97 6.26 7.33
C ASP A 94 6.10 7.02 8.36
N GLY A 95 4.78 6.91 8.31
CA GLY A 95 3.86 7.51 9.29
C GLY A 95 3.59 9.01 9.12
N HIS A 96 4.17 9.70 8.12
CA HIS A 96 4.03 11.15 8.01
C HIS A 96 2.57 11.59 7.74
N LYS A 97 1.86 10.86 6.87
CA LYS A 97 0.44 11.09 6.61
C LYS A 97 -0.43 10.77 7.83
N SER A 98 -0.09 9.70 8.53
CA SER A 98 -0.76 9.26 9.76
C SER A 98 -0.69 10.35 10.82
N GLN A 99 0.50 10.94 11.04
CA GLN A 99 0.71 12.03 11.99
C GLN A 99 -0.26 13.20 11.73
N LEU A 100 -0.43 13.62 10.48
CA LEU A 100 -1.33 14.72 10.13
C LEU A 100 -2.81 14.42 10.45
N ILE A 101 -3.24 13.17 10.25
CA ILE A 101 -4.60 12.73 10.59
C ILE A 101 -4.76 12.67 12.11
N ILE A 102 -3.82 12.03 12.80
CA ILE A 102 -3.79 11.91 14.26
C ILE A 102 -3.85 13.30 14.92
N ASP A 103 -3.06 14.26 14.43
CA ASP A 103 -3.06 15.64 14.93
C ASP A 103 -4.44 16.30 14.85
N GLY A 104 -5.21 16.02 13.79
CA GLY A 104 -6.57 16.53 13.64
C GLY A 104 -7.52 16.06 14.76
N PHE A 105 -7.42 14.79 15.15
CA PHE A 105 -8.20 14.22 16.26
C PHE A 105 -7.70 14.70 17.62
N LEU A 106 -6.38 14.75 17.83
CA LEU A 106 -5.81 15.24 19.09
C LEU A 106 -6.17 16.71 19.34
N GLN A 107 -6.18 17.55 18.30
CA GLN A 107 -6.58 18.96 18.38
C GLN A 107 -8.06 19.15 18.70
N SER A 108 -8.92 18.18 18.37
CA SER A 108 -10.33 18.20 18.78
C SER A 108 -10.55 17.69 20.22
N GLY A 109 -9.47 17.33 20.94
CA GLY A 109 -9.53 16.76 22.28
C GLY A 109 -9.86 15.26 22.30
N CYS A 110 -9.89 14.59 21.15
CA CYS A 110 -10.13 13.16 21.06
C CYS A 110 -8.93 12.38 21.59
N LYS A 111 -9.19 11.29 22.32
CA LYS A 111 -8.17 10.30 22.66
C LYS A 111 -7.98 9.33 21.49
N VAL A 112 -6.73 9.13 21.07
CA VAL A 112 -6.40 8.34 19.87
C VAL A 112 -5.60 7.11 20.27
N ASN A 113 -6.09 5.94 19.88
CA ASN A 113 -5.32 4.69 19.86
C ASN A 113 -4.92 4.40 18.40
N PHE A 114 -3.64 4.57 18.09
CA PHE A 114 -3.12 4.37 16.75
C PHE A 114 -2.55 2.96 16.59
N TYR A 115 -3.06 2.20 15.62
CA TYR A 115 -2.67 0.84 15.29
C TYR A 115 -2.07 0.79 13.89
N PRO A 116 -0.77 1.07 13.72
CA PRO A 116 -0.08 0.85 12.47
C PRO A 116 0.08 -0.66 12.23
N ILE A 117 -0.39 -1.14 11.07
CA ILE A 117 -0.26 -2.54 10.63
C ILE A 117 0.65 -2.59 9.42
N ASP A 118 1.75 -3.32 9.53
CA ASP A 118 2.69 -3.55 8.43
C ASP A 118 3.35 -4.92 8.56
N ILE A 119 3.84 -5.49 7.47
CA ILE A 119 4.66 -6.70 7.50
C ILE A 119 6.13 -6.39 7.83
N SER A 120 6.54 -5.13 7.65
CA SER A 120 7.89 -4.65 7.91
C SER A 120 8.06 -4.22 9.37
N GLU A 121 8.93 -4.90 10.10
CA GLU A 121 9.37 -4.45 11.43
C GLU A 121 10.07 -3.08 11.38
N LYS A 122 10.84 -2.81 10.31
CA LYS A 122 11.51 -1.52 10.08
C LYS A 122 10.52 -0.37 9.97
N ALA A 123 9.35 -0.59 9.37
CA ALA A 123 8.30 0.42 9.30
C ALA A 123 7.85 0.88 10.71
N MET A 124 7.76 -0.04 11.67
CA MET A 124 7.41 0.29 13.06
C MET A 124 8.46 1.18 13.74
N PHE A 125 9.75 0.95 13.48
CA PHE A 125 10.83 1.79 14.00
C PHE A 125 10.82 3.19 13.40
N MET A 126 10.70 3.31 12.07
CA MET A 126 10.64 4.61 11.39
C MET A 126 9.44 5.43 11.87
N LEU A 127 8.30 4.77 12.08
CA LEU A 127 7.10 5.40 12.61
C LEU A 127 7.31 6.02 14.00
N GLN A 128 8.03 5.32 14.88
CA GLN A 128 8.30 5.80 16.23
C GLN A 128 9.13 7.09 16.22
N GLU A 129 9.99 7.29 15.23
CA GLU A 129 10.78 8.51 15.07
C GLU A 129 9.95 9.68 14.48
N ASN A 130 8.94 9.38 13.67
CA ASN A 130 8.17 10.39 12.93
C ASN A 130 6.89 10.85 13.62
N ILE A 131 6.35 10.07 14.56
CA ILE A 131 5.14 10.44 15.30
C ILE A 131 5.50 11.26 16.54
N VAL A 132 4.89 12.44 16.67
CA VAL A 132 5.12 13.35 17.79
C VAL A 132 4.40 12.82 19.04
N PRO A 133 5.10 12.64 20.19
CA PRO A 133 4.45 12.18 21.39
C PRO A 133 3.35 13.12 21.91
N ASN A 134 2.26 12.54 22.39
CA ASN A 134 1.13 13.23 23.01
C ASN A 134 0.52 12.35 24.13
N ASP A 135 -0.01 12.96 25.18
CA ASP A 135 -0.62 12.25 26.32
C ASP A 135 -1.96 11.60 25.99
N ASN A 136 -2.67 12.11 24.98
CA ASN A 136 -3.90 11.54 24.44
C ASN A 136 -3.65 10.55 23.29
N LEU A 137 -2.39 10.21 23.00
CA LEU A 137 -2.01 9.28 21.95
C LEU A 137 -1.36 8.01 22.53
N THR A 138 -1.91 6.86 22.19
CA THR A 138 -1.29 5.54 22.41
C THR A 138 -1.01 4.88 21.07
N ILE A 139 0.19 4.29 20.90
CA ILE A 139 0.60 3.64 19.67
C ILE A 139 0.77 2.13 19.92
N HIS A 140 0.12 1.32 19.09
CA HIS A 140 0.09 -0.12 19.17
C HIS A 140 0.62 -0.71 17.86
N GLY A 141 1.94 -0.87 17.74
CA GLY A 141 2.55 -1.46 16.54
C GLY A 141 2.11 -2.90 16.32
N VAL A 142 1.66 -3.23 15.11
CA VAL A 142 1.20 -4.57 14.74
C VAL A 142 1.99 -5.06 13.54
N ILE A 143 2.84 -6.08 13.75
CA ILE A 143 3.56 -6.74 12.66
C ILE A 143 2.73 -7.93 12.18
N ALA A 144 1.99 -7.74 11.10
CA ALA A 144 1.10 -8.74 10.53
C ALA A 144 0.63 -8.37 9.11
N GLU A 145 0.13 -9.37 8.39
CA GLU A 145 -0.74 -9.15 7.24
C GLU A 145 -2.00 -8.35 7.62
N TYR A 146 -2.53 -7.56 6.68
CA TYR A 146 -3.58 -6.57 6.96
C TYR A 146 -4.79 -7.11 7.71
N PHE A 147 -5.37 -8.23 7.26
CA PHE A 147 -6.61 -8.76 7.85
C PHE A 147 -6.37 -9.50 9.17
N ASP A 148 -5.19 -10.10 9.36
CA ASP A 148 -4.81 -10.66 10.65
C ASP A 148 -4.56 -9.57 11.68
N GLY A 149 -3.93 -8.46 11.26
CA GLY A 149 -3.78 -7.26 12.08
C GLY A 149 -5.14 -6.67 12.48
N LEU A 150 -6.05 -6.47 11.53
CA LEU A 150 -7.41 -5.97 11.81
C LEU A 150 -8.16 -6.87 12.80
N LYS A 151 -8.05 -8.20 12.65
CA LYS A 151 -8.64 -9.17 13.57
C LYS A 151 -8.05 -9.04 14.97
N LEU A 152 -6.74 -8.83 15.08
CA LEU A 152 -6.04 -8.62 16.34
C LEU A 152 -6.53 -7.34 17.03
N VAL A 153 -6.58 -6.21 16.31
CA VAL A 153 -7.06 -4.93 16.86
C VAL A 153 -8.50 -5.05 17.34
N ARG A 154 -9.38 -5.68 16.56
CA ARG A 154 -10.79 -5.91 16.94
C ARG A 154 -10.95 -6.78 18.19
N GLY A 155 -9.99 -7.67 18.46
CA GLY A 155 -9.95 -8.47 19.68
C GLY A 155 -9.57 -7.68 20.93
N GLN A 156 -8.93 -6.50 20.76
CA GLN A 156 -8.42 -5.69 21.87
C GLN A 156 -9.29 -4.47 22.19
N SER A 157 -10.02 -3.94 21.21
CA SER A 157 -10.80 -2.72 21.37
C SER A 157 -12.22 -2.85 20.81
N LYS A 158 -13.13 -2.08 21.42
CA LYS A 158 -14.53 -1.91 20.98
C LYS A 158 -14.83 -0.48 20.54
N ASN A 159 -13.82 0.40 20.50
CA ASN A 159 -13.98 1.77 20.05
C ASN A 159 -14.39 1.82 18.57
N LYS A 160 -14.90 2.98 18.16
CA LYS A 160 -15.09 3.31 16.75
C LYS A 160 -13.75 3.16 16.02
N GLN A 161 -13.76 2.50 14.86
CA GLN A 161 -12.54 2.35 14.06
C GLN A 161 -12.58 3.24 12.82
N LEU A 162 -11.46 3.92 12.57
CA LEU A 162 -11.13 4.58 11.31
C LEU A 162 -9.95 3.83 10.67
N VAL A 163 -10.21 3.07 9.60
CA VAL A 163 -9.14 2.39 8.86
C VAL A 163 -8.65 3.26 7.71
N LEU A 164 -7.35 3.54 7.70
CA LEU A 164 -6.65 4.27 6.67
C LEU A 164 -6.05 3.28 5.67
N PHE A 165 -6.32 3.48 4.37
CA PHE A 165 -5.66 2.77 3.28
C PHE A 165 -5.22 3.78 2.22
N LEU A 166 -4.06 4.37 2.46
CA LEU A 166 -3.55 5.56 1.78
C LEU A 166 -2.61 5.20 0.62
N GLY A 167 -2.15 6.20 -0.11
CA GLY A 167 -1.13 6.10 -1.17
C GLY A 167 -1.64 5.51 -2.48
N SER A 168 -2.96 5.36 -2.63
CA SER A 168 -3.57 4.66 -3.76
C SER A 168 -3.10 3.19 -3.90
N ASN A 169 -2.75 2.54 -2.78
CA ASN A 169 -2.39 1.12 -2.74
C ASN A 169 -3.51 0.21 -3.29
N ILE A 170 -4.77 0.62 -3.18
CA ILE A 170 -5.91 -0.08 -3.81
C ILE A 170 -5.78 -0.17 -5.34
N GLY A 171 -5.00 0.72 -5.96
CA GLY A 171 -4.67 0.70 -7.37
C GLY A 171 -3.77 -0.47 -7.78
N ASN A 172 -3.13 -1.17 -6.84
CA ASN A 172 -2.34 -2.37 -7.13
C ASN A 172 -3.22 -3.60 -7.42
N PHE A 173 -4.53 -3.47 -7.18
CA PHE A 173 -5.51 -4.50 -7.41
C PHE A 173 -6.30 -4.21 -8.68
N ASN A 174 -6.51 -5.24 -9.51
CA ASN A 174 -7.53 -5.17 -10.54
C ASN A 174 -8.93 -5.07 -9.90
N ARG A 175 -9.96 -4.78 -10.70
CA ARG A 175 -11.32 -4.55 -10.20
C ARG A 175 -11.84 -5.66 -9.28
N GLU A 176 -11.69 -6.93 -9.66
CA GLU A 176 -12.16 -8.07 -8.86
C GLU A 176 -11.39 -8.21 -7.56
N GLN A 177 -10.07 -8.00 -7.61
CA GLN A 177 -9.22 -7.97 -6.42
C GLN A 177 -9.58 -6.81 -5.48
N SER A 178 -9.84 -5.60 -6.01
CA SER A 178 -10.29 -4.45 -5.19
C SER A 178 -11.63 -4.76 -4.52
N LEU A 179 -12.60 -5.32 -5.24
CA LEU A 179 -13.89 -5.73 -4.68
C LEU A 179 -13.72 -6.80 -3.60
N GLY A 180 -12.87 -7.81 -3.83
CA GLY A 180 -12.55 -8.85 -2.85
C GLY A 180 -11.89 -8.30 -1.59
N PHE A 181 -10.91 -7.41 -1.75
CA PHE A 181 -10.23 -6.73 -0.65
C PHE A 181 -11.21 -5.89 0.18
N LEU A 182 -12.00 -5.04 -0.48
CA LEU A 182 -12.97 -4.16 0.18
C LEU A 182 -14.07 -4.96 0.90
N ARG A 183 -14.54 -6.10 0.34
CA ARG A 183 -15.50 -6.97 1.04
C ARG A 183 -14.90 -7.63 2.28
N LYS A 184 -13.64 -8.05 2.22
CA LYS A 184 -12.93 -8.55 3.41
C LYS A 184 -12.77 -7.44 4.45
N LEU A 185 -12.42 -6.24 4.03
CA LEU A 185 -12.32 -5.06 4.91
C LEU A 185 -13.66 -4.76 5.59
N TRP A 186 -14.74 -4.73 4.82
CA TRP A 186 -16.11 -4.58 5.34
C TRP A 186 -16.45 -5.64 6.39
N ALA A 187 -16.10 -6.91 6.12
CA ALA A 187 -16.37 -8.01 7.04
C ALA A 187 -15.56 -7.93 8.35
N SER A 188 -14.40 -7.30 8.33
CA SER A 188 -13.53 -7.09 9.50
C SER A 188 -13.93 -5.92 10.40
N LEU A 189 -14.82 -5.04 9.92
CA LEU A 189 -15.26 -3.83 10.62
C LEU A 189 -16.67 -3.98 11.16
N GLU A 190 -17.11 -3.08 12.06
CA GLU A 190 -18.46 -3.04 12.60
C GLU A 190 -19.33 -1.96 11.94
N ALA A 191 -20.63 -2.03 12.19
CA ALA A 191 -21.57 -1.03 11.70
C ALA A 191 -21.13 0.38 12.13
N SER A 192 -21.19 1.32 11.19
CA SER A 192 -20.80 2.71 11.39
C SER A 192 -19.30 2.96 11.67
N ASP A 193 -18.42 1.95 11.55
CA ASP A 193 -16.98 2.20 11.41
C ASP A 193 -16.67 2.88 10.07
N TYR A 194 -15.49 3.47 9.96
CA TYR A 194 -15.09 4.26 8.81
C TYR A 194 -13.86 3.68 8.13
N VAL A 195 -13.80 3.87 6.82
CA VAL A 195 -12.59 3.66 6.02
C VAL A 195 -12.25 4.95 5.28
N PHE A 196 -10.97 5.30 5.24
CA PHE A 196 -10.45 6.45 4.53
C PHE A 196 -9.42 5.96 3.52
N ILE A 197 -9.81 6.01 2.24
CA ILE A 197 -9.07 5.35 1.17
C ILE A 197 -8.61 6.39 0.16
N GLY A 198 -7.32 6.37 -0.15
CA GLY A 198 -6.71 7.20 -1.18
C GLY A 198 -6.83 6.56 -2.56
N TYR A 199 -7.15 7.38 -3.57
CA TYR A 199 -7.31 6.99 -4.97
C TYR A 199 -6.60 7.97 -5.90
N ASP A 200 -5.66 7.48 -6.68
CA ASP A 200 -5.06 8.26 -7.76
C ASP A 200 -5.99 8.30 -8.98
N LEU A 201 -6.34 9.49 -9.44
CA LEU A 201 -7.36 9.67 -10.48
C LEU A 201 -6.81 9.52 -11.90
N LYS A 202 -7.68 9.18 -12.85
CA LYS A 202 -7.37 9.31 -14.28
C LYS A 202 -7.12 10.79 -14.63
N LYS A 203 -6.03 11.06 -15.33
CA LYS A 203 -5.58 12.41 -15.70
C LYS A 203 -4.68 12.32 -16.95
N ASP A 204 -4.01 13.44 -17.27
CA ASP A 204 -3.04 13.49 -18.36
C ASP A 204 -2.03 12.33 -18.32
N VAL A 205 -1.87 11.65 -19.46
CA VAL A 205 -1.08 10.42 -19.58
C VAL A 205 0.41 10.70 -19.43
N GLN A 206 0.90 11.87 -19.85
CA GLN A 206 2.31 12.21 -19.69
C GLN A 206 2.64 12.38 -18.21
N LYS A 207 1.75 13.04 -17.44
CA LYS A 207 1.89 13.15 -15.99
C LYS A 207 1.86 11.79 -15.28
N LEU A 208 0.95 10.90 -15.69
CA LEU A 208 0.92 9.52 -15.16
C LEU A 208 2.21 8.77 -15.51
N THR A 209 2.67 8.88 -16.75
CA THR A 209 3.85 8.17 -17.23
C THR A 209 5.12 8.65 -16.56
N ALA A 210 5.28 9.96 -16.36
CA ALA A 210 6.43 10.56 -15.66
C ALA A 210 6.53 10.08 -14.21
N ALA A 211 5.41 9.93 -13.50
CA ALA A 211 5.41 9.44 -12.12
C ALA A 211 6.00 8.03 -11.98
N TYR A 212 5.95 7.18 -13.02
CA TYR A 212 6.48 5.80 -12.99
C TYR A 212 7.71 5.62 -13.89
N ASN A 213 8.23 6.72 -14.44
CA ASN A 213 9.43 6.77 -15.26
C ASN A 213 10.16 8.08 -14.95
N ASP A 214 10.45 8.29 -13.67
CA ASP A 214 11.07 9.53 -13.20
C ASP A 214 12.42 9.77 -13.89
N ALA A 215 12.75 11.05 -14.09
CA ALA A 215 13.92 11.45 -14.86
C ALA A 215 15.27 11.00 -14.23
N ASP A 216 15.30 10.77 -12.92
CA ASP A 216 16.50 10.36 -12.17
C ASP A 216 16.67 8.83 -12.10
N GLY A 217 15.73 8.07 -12.65
CA GLY A 217 15.78 6.60 -12.73
C GLY A 217 15.59 5.89 -11.40
N LEU A 218 14.97 6.52 -10.40
CA LEU A 218 14.69 5.93 -9.09
C LEU A 218 13.68 4.78 -9.21
N THR A 219 12.63 4.91 -10.01
CA THR A 219 11.63 3.86 -10.26
C THR A 219 12.27 2.67 -10.97
N ALA A 220 13.21 2.92 -11.88
CA ALA A 220 13.97 1.85 -12.53
C ALA A 220 14.85 1.10 -11.52
N GLN A 221 15.55 1.82 -10.64
CA GLN A 221 16.33 1.21 -9.55
C GLN A 221 15.44 0.39 -8.60
N PHE A 222 14.27 0.92 -8.23
CA PHE A 222 13.30 0.23 -7.38
C PHE A 222 12.84 -1.10 -8.00
N ASN A 223 12.48 -1.10 -9.28
CA ASN A 223 12.03 -2.30 -9.97
C ASN A 223 13.15 -3.33 -10.17
N LEU A 224 14.35 -2.89 -10.53
CA LEU A 224 15.51 -3.78 -10.68
C LEU A 224 16.02 -4.32 -9.34
N ASN A 225 15.77 -3.63 -8.23
CA ASN A 225 16.10 -4.11 -6.89
C ASN A 225 15.44 -5.47 -6.59
N LEU A 226 14.24 -5.75 -7.12
CA LEU A 226 13.61 -7.06 -6.94
C LEU A 226 14.44 -8.20 -7.55
N LEU A 227 15.09 -7.98 -8.69
CA LEU A 227 16.00 -8.96 -9.28
C LEU A 227 17.26 -9.13 -8.42
N ASN A 228 17.79 -8.03 -7.88
CA ASN A 228 18.91 -8.07 -6.94
C ASN A 228 18.56 -8.85 -5.67
N ARG A 229 17.34 -8.66 -5.17
CA ARG A 229 16.82 -9.39 -4.01
C ARG A 229 16.77 -10.89 -4.26
N ILE A 230 16.29 -11.32 -5.43
CA ILE A 230 16.33 -12.74 -5.84
C ILE A 230 17.76 -13.27 -5.91
N ASN A 231 18.73 -12.46 -6.38
CA ASN A 231 20.14 -12.85 -6.37
C ASN A 231 20.65 -13.10 -4.94
N THR A 232 20.38 -12.16 -4.03
CA THR A 232 20.89 -12.19 -2.65
C THR A 232 20.20 -13.27 -1.80
N GLU A 233 18.88 -13.34 -1.82
CA GLU A 233 18.10 -14.20 -0.91
C GLU A 233 17.94 -15.63 -1.44
N LEU A 234 17.82 -15.80 -2.77
CA LEU A 234 17.53 -17.11 -3.39
C LEU A 234 18.72 -17.68 -4.19
N GLY A 235 19.86 -16.99 -4.20
CA GLY A 235 21.04 -17.39 -4.96
C GLY A 235 20.82 -17.37 -6.47
N GLY A 236 20.06 -16.38 -6.95
CA GLY A 236 19.90 -16.05 -8.37
C GLY A 236 21.16 -15.41 -8.97
N ASN A 237 21.24 -15.40 -10.30
CA ASN A 237 22.34 -14.77 -11.04
C ASN A 237 21.87 -13.80 -12.14
N PHE A 238 20.78 -13.07 -11.90
CA PHE A 238 20.32 -11.98 -12.77
C PHE A 238 21.46 -10.99 -13.00
N LYS A 239 21.76 -10.70 -14.27
CA LYS A 239 22.68 -9.62 -14.68
C LYS A 239 21.88 -8.34 -14.84
N LEU A 240 21.81 -7.53 -13.79
CA LEU A 240 20.90 -6.37 -13.75
C LEU A 240 21.13 -5.36 -14.89
N ASP A 241 22.36 -5.20 -15.37
CA ASP A 241 22.71 -4.35 -16.52
C ASP A 241 22.12 -4.84 -17.86
N LYS A 242 21.60 -6.07 -17.88
CA LYS A 242 20.91 -6.70 -19.01
C LYS A 242 19.40 -6.70 -18.87
N PHE A 243 18.87 -5.91 -17.93
CA PHE A 243 17.46 -5.72 -17.73
C PHE A 243 17.15 -4.21 -17.71
N GLN A 244 16.09 -3.82 -18.40
CA GLN A 244 15.64 -2.43 -18.42
C GLN A 244 14.22 -2.30 -17.85
N HIS A 245 14.00 -1.24 -17.10
CA HIS A 245 12.67 -0.83 -16.66
C HIS A 245 11.82 -0.36 -17.85
N PHE A 246 10.53 -0.69 -17.84
CA PHE A 246 9.56 -0.22 -18.80
C PHE A 246 8.20 0.02 -18.12
N GLY A 247 7.92 1.29 -17.81
CA GLY A 247 6.62 1.72 -17.30
C GLY A 247 5.73 2.29 -18.42
N VAL A 248 4.50 1.80 -18.57
CA VAL A 248 3.58 2.23 -19.64
C VAL A 248 2.16 2.44 -19.13
N TYR A 249 1.47 3.46 -19.64
CA TYR A 249 0.04 3.62 -19.39
C TYR A 249 -0.77 2.75 -20.36
N ASN A 250 -1.62 1.89 -19.82
CA ASN A 250 -2.59 1.12 -20.57
C ASN A 250 -3.95 1.82 -20.57
N PRO A 251 -4.37 2.42 -21.69
CA PRO A 251 -5.62 3.17 -21.74
C PRO A 251 -6.87 2.27 -21.70
N VAL A 252 -6.73 0.98 -22.02
CA VAL A 252 -7.85 0.02 -21.98
C VAL A 252 -8.13 -0.40 -20.53
N LEU A 253 -7.07 -0.70 -19.76
CA LEU A 253 -7.19 -1.01 -18.34
C LEU A 253 -7.38 0.24 -17.48
N GLY A 254 -6.88 1.39 -17.94
CA GLY A 254 -6.82 2.61 -17.16
C GLY A 254 -5.78 2.54 -16.04
N ALA A 255 -4.66 1.86 -16.28
CA ALA A 255 -3.62 1.59 -15.29
C ALA A 255 -2.22 1.92 -15.83
N MET A 256 -1.31 2.33 -14.97
CA MET A 256 0.11 2.17 -15.24
C MET A 256 0.48 0.69 -15.08
N GLU A 257 1.31 0.19 -15.97
CA GLU A 257 1.89 -1.14 -15.90
C GLU A 257 3.39 -0.99 -15.78
N SER A 258 4.00 -1.75 -14.87
CA SER A 258 5.45 -1.77 -14.68
C SER A 258 6.02 -3.12 -15.09
N TYR A 259 7.06 -3.07 -15.92
CA TYR A 259 7.77 -4.23 -16.42
C TYR A 259 9.27 -4.08 -16.24
N VAL A 260 9.94 -5.22 -16.18
CA VAL A 260 11.37 -5.32 -16.44
C VAL A 260 11.57 -6.20 -17.67
N LEU A 261 12.34 -5.71 -18.64
CA LEU A 261 12.57 -6.36 -19.93
C LEU A 261 14.00 -6.87 -20.02
N SER A 262 14.19 -8.13 -20.40
CA SER A 262 15.51 -8.63 -20.75
C SER A 262 16.03 -7.92 -22.01
N THR A 263 17.25 -7.42 -22.07
CA THR A 263 17.76 -6.71 -23.27
C THR A 263 18.43 -7.63 -24.28
N GLU A 264 18.72 -8.87 -23.88
CA GLU A 264 19.32 -9.93 -24.69
C GLU A 264 18.78 -11.29 -24.23
N LYS A 265 19.03 -12.36 -24.98
CA LYS A 265 18.68 -13.71 -24.52
C LYS A 265 19.51 -14.07 -23.29
N GLN A 266 18.86 -14.49 -22.21
CA GLN A 266 19.51 -14.81 -20.94
C GLN A 266 18.97 -16.11 -20.35
N GLU A 267 19.86 -16.80 -19.62
CA GLU A 267 19.50 -17.89 -18.72
C GLU A 267 19.85 -17.44 -17.30
N VAL A 268 18.86 -17.50 -16.40
CA VAL A 268 19.04 -17.17 -14.98
C VAL A 268 18.83 -18.43 -14.17
N TYR A 269 19.86 -18.86 -13.46
CA TYR A 269 19.80 -19.97 -12.52
C TYR A 269 19.57 -19.44 -11.11
N ILE A 270 18.59 -20.03 -10.40
CA ILE A 270 18.27 -19.69 -9.01
C ILE A 270 18.56 -20.91 -8.15
N SER A 271 19.58 -20.80 -7.30
CA SER A 271 20.13 -21.93 -6.53
C SER A 271 19.12 -22.52 -5.55
N ALA A 272 18.36 -21.68 -4.84
CA ALA A 272 17.33 -22.13 -3.90
C ALA A 272 16.22 -22.95 -4.60
N LEU A 273 16.00 -22.72 -5.90
CA LEU A 273 14.99 -23.41 -6.71
C LEU A 273 15.57 -24.58 -7.52
N GLN A 274 16.90 -24.73 -7.54
CA GLN A 274 17.64 -25.66 -8.40
C GLN A 274 17.17 -25.64 -9.86
N ARG A 275 16.87 -24.44 -10.38
CA ARG A 275 16.20 -24.27 -11.67
C ARG A 275 16.74 -23.09 -12.45
N ALA A 276 16.86 -23.28 -13.76
CA ALA A 276 17.14 -22.24 -14.73
C ALA A 276 15.84 -21.72 -15.38
N PHE A 277 15.80 -20.41 -15.61
CA PHE A 277 14.73 -19.70 -16.30
C PHE A 277 15.29 -19.02 -17.53
N GLN A 278 14.64 -19.22 -18.67
CA GLN A 278 15.03 -18.60 -19.94
C GLN A 278 14.26 -17.30 -20.15
N PHE A 279 14.97 -16.31 -20.67
CA PHE A 279 14.42 -15.05 -21.12
C PHE A 279 14.87 -14.81 -22.56
N ASP A 280 13.93 -14.62 -23.48
CA ASP A 280 14.25 -14.13 -24.81
C ASP A 280 14.57 -12.62 -24.78
N ALA A 281 15.24 -12.12 -25.83
CA ALA A 281 15.50 -10.69 -25.95
C ALA A 281 14.18 -9.90 -25.98
N TYR A 282 14.09 -8.87 -25.15
CA TYR A 282 12.91 -8.05 -24.86
C TYR A 282 11.72 -8.81 -24.29
N GLU A 283 11.94 -9.99 -23.70
CA GLU A 283 10.91 -10.67 -22.92
C GLU A 283 10.62 -9.90 -21.63
N ALA A 284 9.33 -9.69 -21.35
CA ALA A 284 8.85 -8.91 -20.23
C ALA A 284 8.58 -9.77 -18.98
N ILE A 285 8.97 -9.24 -17.83
CA ILE A 285 8.52 -9.66 -16.51
C ILE A 285 7.58 -8.56 -16.00
N HIS A 286 6.31 -8.88 -15.85
CA HIS A 286 5.33 -7.96 -15.24
C HIS A 286 5.57 -7.85 -13.73
N LEU A 287 5.54 -6.63 -13.19
CA LEU A 287 5.77 -6.39 -11.76
C LEU A 287 4.53 -5.89 -11.03
N GLU A 288 3.90 -4.84 -11.55
CA GLU A 288 2.76 -4.22 -10.90
C GLU A 288 1.81 -3.54 -11.89
N TYR A 289 0.55 -3.49 -11.48
CA TYR A 289 -0.42 -2.53 -12.00
C TYR A 289 -0.53 -1.38 -11.01
N SER A 290 -0.80 -0.18 -11.51
CA SER A 290 -1.35 0.91 -10.71
C SER A 290 -2.56 1.50 -11.43
N TYR A 291 -3.73 0.95 -11.13
CA TYR A 291 -5.03 1.39 -11.64
C TYR A 291 -5.33 2.81 -11.19
N LYS A 292 -5.84 3.61 -12.12
CA LYS A 292 -6.26 4.99 -11.90
C LYS A 292 -7.78 5.07 -11.96
N PHE A 293 -8.36 5.84 -11.06
CA PHE A 293 -9.80 5.79 -10.81
C PHE A 293 -10.53 7.03 -11.37
N SER A 294 -11.79 6.86 -11.72
CA SER A 294 -12.74 7.98 -11.83
C SER A 294 -13.59 8.06 -10.57
N LYS A 295 -14.23 9.21 -10.33
CA LYS A 295 -15.21 9.33 -9.23
C LYS A 295 -16.33 8.29 -9.32
N LYS A 296 -16.75 7.95 -10.55
CA LYS A 296 -17.74 6.90 -10.80
C LYS A 296 -17.23 5.52 -10.36
N ASP A 297 -15.96 5.20 -10.63
CA ASP A 297 -15.35 3.94 -10.20
C ASP A 297 -15.34 3.85 -8.66
N ILE A 298 -14.95 4.93 -7.98
CA ILE A 298 -14.94 5.03 -6.51
C ILE A 298 -16.34 4.81 -5.93
N SER A 299 -17.37 5.50 -6.45
CA SER A 299 -18.75 5.31 -5.98
C SER A 299 -19.30 3.90 -6.25
N GLN A 300 -18.91 3.27 -7.36
CA GLN A 300 -19.31 1.89 -7.64
C GLN A 300 -18.66 0.91 -6.67
N LEU A 301 -17.37 1.09 -6.38
CA LEU A 301 -16.66 0.24 -5.44
C LEU A 301 -17.34 0.27 -4.06
N SER A 302 -17.66 1.45 -3.54
CA SER A 302 -18.33 1.56 -2.22
C SER A 302 -19.67 0.82 -2.20
N GLN A 303 -20.53 1.07 -3.20
CA GLN A 303 -21.87 0.47 -3.30
C GLN A 303 -21.81 -1.06 -3.42
N GLN A 304 -20.84 -1.59 -4.17
CA GLN A 304 -20.70 -3.03 -4.41
C GLN A 304 -20.07 -3.79 -3.25
N THR A 305 -19.60 -3.09 -2.21
CA THR A 305 -18.80 -3.64 -1.11
C THR A 305 -19.36 -3.36 0.28
N GLY A 306 -20.58 -2.81 0.37
CA GLY A 306 -21.29 -2.61 1.64
C GLY A 306 -20.94 -1.30 2.35
N PHE A 307 -20.38 -0.32 1.63
CA PHE A 307 -20.04 0.99 2.16
C PHE A 307 -20.88 2.10 1.54
N THR A 308 -21.16 3.13 2.34
CA THR A 308 -21.70 4.40 1.85
C THR A 308 -20.61 5.46 1.86
N VAL A 309 -20.49 6.21 0.76
CA VAL A 309 -19.60 7.36 0.70
C VAL A 309 -20.15 8.47 1.59
N VAL A 310 -19.35 8.90 2.56
CA VAL A 310 -19.67 10.04 3.42
C VAL A 310 -19.21 11.33 2.73
N LYS A 311 -17.94 11.35 2.32
CA LYS A 311 -17.35 12.54 1.68
C LYS A 311 -16.14 12.17 0.82
N HIS A 312 -15.96 12.91 -0.27
CA HIS A 312 -14.73 12.93 -1.06
C HIS A 312 -13.96 14.21 -0.76
N PHE A 313 -12.65 14.08 -0.61
CA PHE A 313 -11.71 15.18 -0.51
C PHE A 313 -10.72 15.07 -1.68
N THR A 314 -10.32 16.20 -2.24
CA THR A 314 -9.48 16.23 -3.44
C THR A 314 -8.51 17.39 -3.36
N ASP A 315 -7.36 17.24 -4.01
CA ASP A 315 -6.34 18.28 -4.06
C ASP A 315 -6.76 19.41 -5.01
N SER A 316 -6.04 20.53 -4.96
CA SER A 316 -6.30 21.72 -5.80
C SER A 316 -6.30 21.43 -7.31
N ASN A 317 -5.65 20.35 -7.77
CA ASN A 317 -5.62 19.96 -9.18
C ASN A 317 -6.60 18.84 -9.54
N ALA A 318 -7.36 18.31 -8.57
CA ALA A 318 -8.24 17.16 -8.76
C ALA A 318 -7.51 15.93 -9.34
N TYR A 319 -6.30 15.69 -8.88
CA TYR A 319 -5.43 14.59 -9.28
C TYR A 319 -5.57 13.37 -8.38
N PHE A 320 -5.91 13.58 -7.12
CA PHE A 320 -6.05 12.55 -6.11
C PHE A 320 -7.36 12.76 -5.35
N VAL A 321 -7.94 11.65 -4.87
CA VAL A 321 -9.10 11.69 -3.97
C VAL A 321 -8.83 10.82 -2.76
N ASP A 322 -8.96 11.40 -1.58
CA ASP A 322 -9.19 10.63 -0.38
C ASP A 322 -10.68 10.56 -0.09
N SER A 323 -11.19 9.36 0.09
CA SER A 323 -12.61 9.13 0.27
C SER A 323 -12.90 8.51 1.62
N LEU A 324 -13.72 9.21 2.41
CA LEU A 324 -14.27 8.70 3.66
C LEU A 324 -15.55 7.93 3.38
N TRP A 325 -15.55 6.65 3.69
CA TRP A 325 -16.73 5.79 3.62
C TRP A 325 -17.10 5.25 4.99
N GLN A 326 -18.38 4.98 5.18
CA GLN A 326 -18.93 4.36 6.38
C GLN A 326 -19.43 2.95 6.08
N VAL A 327 -19.16 2.03 6.99
CA VAL A 327 -19.63 0.64 6.94
C VAL A 327 -21.14 0.59 7.14
N VAL A 328 -21.84 0.00 6.18
CA VAL A 328 -23.28 -0.31 6.29
C VAL A 328 -23.42 -1.81 6.53
N LYS A 329 -23.89 -2.19 7.71
CA LYS A 329 -24.36 -3.55 7.98
C LYS A 329 -25.87 -3.51 8.16
N GLU A 330 -26.59 -4.38 7.48
CA GLU A 330 -27.99 -4.59 7.78
C GLU A 330 -28.13 -5.03 9.24
N ALA A 331 -29.11 -4.47 9.96
CA ALA A 331 -29.42 -4.93 11.29
C ALA A 331 -29.76 -6.41 11.20
N ARG A 332 -29.02 -7.26 11.93
CA ARG A 332 -29.43 -8.65 12.12
C ARG A 332 -30.80 -8.61 12.79
N GLN A 333 -31.85 -8.97 12.05
CA GLN A 333 -33.19 -9.15 12.61
C GLN A 333 -33.22 -10.33 13.57
#